data_AF-A0A3D5PJ60-F1
#
_entry.id   AF-A0A3D5PJ60-F1
#
_cell.length_a   1.000
_cell.length_b   1.000
_cell.length_c   1.000
_cell.angle_alpha   90.00
_cell.angle_beta   90.00
_cell.angle_gamma   90.00
#
_symmetry.space_group_name_H-M   'P 1'
#
loop_
_entity.id
_entity.type
_entity.pdbx_description
1 polymer ?
#
loop_
_entity_poly.entity_id
_entity_poly.type
_entity_poly.pdbx_seq_one_letter_code
_entity_poly.pdbx_strand_id
1 'polypeptide(L)'
;MTEYIGTRRLGGLSHAGQILAPATRPWITDLAALCPYEGLQPGNLPEFERDPNWDNWSLTDSPKDPRARLNWHVFNQGGTQLLVADRMLMSRISWQDLDETGYVFGAQVSIDGRQFRCRLMTGGDTPCDDPYRGATSPNEWDALVGGSGASNAPQPDPSNDATPLSTDHLNSSHNRLWNWFGAVSWTAEPVASRADGRVCRGYHGPIYFYVNTVDHRHEDIGWRPVLEEIL
;
A
#
# COMPACT_ATOMS: atom_id res chain seq x y z
N MET A 1 -17.30 -15.36 3.59
CA MET A 1 -15.88 -15.73 3.63
C MET A 1 -15.19 -14.98 2.52
N THR A 2 -14.03 -14.38 2.78
CA THR A 2 -13.27 -13.66 1.75
C THR A 2 -12.47 -14.66 0.92
N GLU A 3 -12.50 -14.51 -0.39
CA GLU A 3 -11.76 -15.37 -1.33
C GLU A 3 -10.80 -14.53 -2.18
N TYR A 4 -9.54 -14.96 -2.27
CA TYR A 4 -8.59 -14.36 -3.21
C TYR A 4 -8.81 -14.92 -4.62
N ILE A 5 -9.03 -14.03 -5.58
CA ILE A 5 -9.40 -14.38 -6.97
C ILE A 5 -8.18 -14.38 -7.89
N GLY A 6 -7.23 -13.48 -7.65
CA GLY A 6 -6.05 -13.32 -8.50
C GLY A 6 -5.67 -11.85 -8.67
N THR A 7 -5.00 -11.53 -9.78
CA THR A 7 -4.59 -10.16 -10.10
C THR A 7 -5.36 -9.58 -11.28
N ARG A 8 -5.56 -8.27 -11.28
CA ARG A 8 -6.21 -7.51 -12.35
C ARG A 8 -5.42 -6.24 -12.65
N ARG A 9 -5.19 -5.96 -13.93
CA ARG A 9 -4.67 -4.66 -14.37
C ARG A 9 -5.82 -3.74 -14.72
N LEU A 10 -5.91 -2.60 -14.05
CA LEU A 10 -7.04 -1.68 -14.14
C LEU A 10 -6.58 -0.26 -13.81
N GLY A 11 -7.00 0.72 -14.59
CA GLY A 11 -6.73 2.13 -14.34
C GLY A 11 -5.26 2.52 -14.49
N GLY A 12 -5.00 3.82 -14.36
CA GLY A 12 -3.66 4.41 -14.37
C GLY A 12 -3.49 5.41 -13.23
N LEU A 13 -2.26 5.82 -12.97
CA LEU A 13 -1.95 7.00 -12.18
C LEU A 13 -1.46 8.09 -13.13
N SER A 14 -2.02 9.29 -13.02
CA SER A 14 -1.62 10.46 -13.80
C SER A 14 -1.02 11.52 -12.88
N HIS A 15 0.00 12.22 -13.37
CA HIS A 15 0.55 13.44 -12.78
C HIS A 15 0.66 14.52 -13.86
N ALA A 16 0.06 15.69 -13.62
CA ALA A 16 -0.03 16.82 -14.56
C ALA A 16 -0.50 16.40 -15.97
N GLY A 17 -1.46 15.47 -16.04
CA GLY A 17 -2.00 14.93 -17.30
C GLY A 17 -1.12 13.87 -17.99
N GLN A 18 0.02 13.51 -17.41
CA GLN A 18 0.90 12.46 -17.90
C GLN A 18 0.67 11.16 -17.14
N ILE A 19 0.40 10.07 -17.85
CA ILE A 19 0.29 8.74 -17.25
C ILE A 19 1.67 8.27 -16.79
N LEU A 20 1.75 7.90 -15.51
CA LEU A 20 2.93 7.31 -14.89
C LEU A 20 2.86 5.78 -14.97
N ALA A 21 3.95 5.15 -15.39
CA ALA A 21 4.08 3.70 -15.28
C ALA A 21 4.22 3.30 -13.79
N PRO A 22 3.69 2.13 -13.38
CA PRO A 22 3.91 1.60 -12.04
C PRO A 22 5.40 1.52 -11.70
N ALA A 23 5.77 1.92 -10.49
CA ALA A 23 7.16 1.90 -10.03
C ALA A 23 7.76 0.50 -10.10
N THR A 24 8.90 0.34 -10.79
CA THR A 24 9.61 -0.94 -10.94
C THR A 24 10.50 -1.29 -9.75
N ARG A 25 10.82 -0.30 -8.92
CA ARG A 25 11.52 -0.40 -7.65
C ARG A 25 10.66 0.31 -6.58
N PRO A 26 9.54 -0.30 -6.17
CA PRO A 26 8.51 0.36 -5.36
C PRO A 26 8.88 0.43 -3.87
N TRP A 27 10.07 0.91 -3.57
CA TRP A 27 10.60 1.13 -2.23
C TRP A 27 11.13 2.56 -2.10
N ILE A 28 11.63 2.89 -0.91
CA ILE A 28 12.28 4.15 -0.55
C ILE A 28 13.17 4.72 -1.67
N THR A 29 12.94 5.98 -2.02
CA THR A 29 13.57 6.71 -3.13
C THR A 29 14.89 7.38 -2.74
N ASP A 30 15.09 7.65 -1.45
CA ASP A 30 16.32 8.24 -0.90
C ASP A 30 16.95 7.28 0.11
N LEU A 31 18.11 6.73 -0.24
CA LEU A 31 18.83 5.76 0.60
C LEU A 31 19.86 6.43 1.53
N ALA A 32 19.96 7.76 1.54
CA ALA A 32 20.96 8.47 2.34
C ALA A 32 20.69 8.38 3.85
N ALA A 33 19.42 8.44 4.25
CA ALA A 33 19.00 8.33 5.65
C ALA A 33 18.83 6.86 6.09
N LEU A 34 18.37 6.01 5.18
CA LEU A 34 18.02 4.63 5.48
C LEU A 34 18.27 3.74 4.26
N CYS A 35 19.08 2.70 4.43
CA CYS A 35 19.39 1.74 3.37
C CYS A 35 19.16 0.31 3.88
N PRO A 36 18.14 -0.42 3.36
CA PRO A 36 17.84 -1.79 3.78
C PRO A 36 19.04 -2.74 3.77
N TYR A 37 19.91 -2.64 2.76
CA TYR A 37 21.18 -3.36 2.70
C TYR A 37 22.15 -2.69 1.71
N GLU A 38 23.46 -2.88 1.91
CA GLU A 38 24.51 -2.31 1.06
C GLU A 38 24.36 -2.77 -0.41
N GLY A 39 24.37 -1.81 -1.34
CA GLY A 39 24.25 -2.07 -2.77
C GLY A 39 22.83 -2.05 -3.31
N LEU A 40 21.80 -1.86 -2.47
CA LEU A 40 20.44 -1.60 -2.94
C LEU A 40 20.42 -0.32 -3.79
N GLN A 41 19.73 -0.35 -4.92
CA GLN A 41 19.52 0.82 -5.75
C GLN A 41 18.31 1.63 -5.25
N PRO A 42 18.33 2.96 -5.32
CA PRO A 42 17.19 3.78 -4.93
C PRO A 42 15.90 3.38 -5.65
N GLY A 43 14.79 3.46 -4.93
CA GLY A 43 13.46 3.23 -5.48
C GLY A 43 13.06 4.27 -6.53
N ASN A 44 11.87 4.09 -7.11
CA ASN A 44 11.33 5.02 -8.11
C ASN A 44 9.83 5.26 -7.97
N LEU A 45 9.34 5.24 -6.73
CA LEU A 45 7.99 5.71 -6.45
C LEU A 45 7.86 7.20 -6.84
N PRO A 46 6.74 7.60 -7.45
CA PRO A 46 6.38 9.01 -7.53
C PRO A 46 6.30 9.61 -6.12
N GLU A 47 6.78 10.85 -5.95
CA GLU A 47 6.83 11.52 -4.66
C GLU A 47 5.86 12.69 -4.64
N PHE A 48 4.84 12.61 -3.79
CA PHE A 48 3.81 13.66 -3.69
C PHE A 48 4.39 15.01 -3.24
N GLU A 49 5.35 15.00 -2.30
CA GLU A 49 6.03 16.20 -1.80
C GLU A 49 6.65 17.09 -2.90
N ARG A 50 7.01 16.53 -4.07
CA ARG A 50 7.57 17.31 -5.18
C ARG A 50 6.55 18.20 -5.88
N ASP A 51 5.27 17.85 -5.80
CA ASP A 51 4.15 18.62 -6.32
C ASP A 51 2.90 18.32 -5.47
N PRO A 52 2.80 18.91 -4.26
CA PRO A 52 1.79 18.57 -3.27
C PRO A 52 0.44 19.24 -3.55
N ASN A 53 0.12 19.43 -4.82
CA ASN A 53 -1.19 19.87 -5.28
C ASN A 53 -1.95 18.65 -5.78
N TRP A 54 -2.97 18.21 -5.04
CA TRP A 54 -3.73 17.03 -5.40
C TRP A 54 -4.45 17.14 -6.75
N ASP A 55 -4.78 18.36 -7.21
CA ASP A 55 -5.40 18.57 -8.54
C ASP A 55 -4.49 18.11 -9.69
N ASN A 56 -3.17 18.03 -9.45
CA ASN A 56 -2.22 17.54 -10.44
C ASN A 56 -2.17 16.02 -10.50
N TRP A 57 -2.81 15.28 -9.61
CA TRP A 57 -2.78 13.83 -9.62
C TRP A 57 -4.17 13.22 -9.74
N SER A 58 -4.27 12.08 -10.43
CA SER A 58 -5.54 11.37 -10.53
C SER A 58 -5.35 9.88 -10.79
N LEU A 59 -6.28 9.09 -10.27
CA LEU A 59 -6.56 7.77 -10.83
C LEU A 59 -7.35 7.96 -12.12
N THR A 60 -6.95 7.28 -13.18
CA THR A 60 -7.56 7.39 -14.51
C THR A 60 -8.16 6.07 -14.98
N ASP A 61 -8.97 6.14 -16.04
CA ASP A 61 -9.27 4.98 -16.88
C ASP A 61 -8.00 4.25 -17.33
N SER A 62 -8.15 2.97 -17.66
CA SER A 62 -7.05 2.10 -18.07
C SER A 62 -6.31 2.67 -19.27
N PRO A 63 -5.00 2.99 -19.15
CA PRO A 63 -4.21 3.43 -20.28
C PRO A 63 -4.19 2.41 -21.43
N LYS A 64 -4.06 2.92 -22.65
CA LYS A 64 -3.93 2.09 -23.86
C LYS A 64 -2.75 1.14 -23.77
N ASP A 65 -1.60 1.61 -23.26
CA ASP A 65 -0.44 0.76 -22.98
C ASP A 65 -0.71 -0.09 -21.72
N PRO A 66 -0.79 -1.44 -21.83
CA PRO A 66 -1.01 -2.31 -20.68
C PRO A 66 0.11 -2.31 -19.64
N ARG A 67 1.29 -1.75 -19.97
CA ARG A 67 2.42 -1.60 -19.03
C ARG A 67 2.26 -0.41 -18.10
N ALA A 68 1.42 0.56 -18.47
CA ALA A 68 1.11 1.74 -17.67
C ALA A 68 -0.11 1.53 -16.76
N ARG A 69 -0.74 0.35 -16.80
CA ARG A 69 -1.90 0.03 -15.96
C ARG A 69 -1.46 -0.36 -14.55
N LEU A 70 -2.19 0.12 -13.55
CA LEU A 70 -1.99 -0.30 -12.16
C LEU A 70 -2.37 -1.77 -12.00
N ASN A 71 -1.68 -2.48 -11.12
CA ASN A 71 -1.90 -3.89 -10.83
C ASN A 71 -2.53 -4.05 -9.44
N TRP A 72 -3.56 -4.89 -9.36
CA TRP A 72 -4.40 -5.04 -8.19
C TRP A 72 -4.57 -6.50 -7.83
N HIS A 73 -4.52 -6.82 -6.55
CA HIS A 73 -4.97 -8.09 -5.98
C HIS A 73 -6.47 -8.05 -5.74
N VAL A 74 -7.22 -8.98 -6.30
CA VAL A 74 -8.68 -9.00 -6.27
C VAL A 74 -9.18 -10.02 -5.26
N PHE A 75 -10.09 -9.59 -4.40
CA PHE A 75 -10.77 -10.43 -3.43
C PHE A 75 -12.28 -10.29 -3.58
N ASN A 76 -13.01 -11.37 -3.35
CA ASN A 76 -14.46 -11.36 -3.22
C ASN A 76 -14.86 -11.48 -1.76
N GLN A 77 -15.71 -10.57 -1.30
CA GLN A 77 -16.25 -10.55 0.06
C GLN A 77 -17.74 -10.24 0.02
N GLY A 78 -18.57 -11.29 0.01
CA GLY A 78 -20.01 -11.17 0.25
C GLY A 78 -20.74 -10.15 -0.64
N GLY A 79 -20.53 -10.21 -1.96
CA GLY A 79 -21.14 -9.27 -2.92
C GLY A 79 -20.34 -7.98 -3.14
N THR A 80 -19.19 -7.82 -2.49
CA THR A 80 -18.23 -6.74 -2.76
C THR A 80 -16.93 -7.31 -3.32
N GLN A 81 -16.36 -6.66 -4.33
CA GLN A 81 -14.99 -6.88 -4.77
C GLN A 81 -14.06 -5.85 -4.11
N LEU A 82 -12.97 -6.34 -3.52
CA LEU A 82 -11.87 -5.50 -3.04
C LEU A 82 -10.68 -5.65 -3.98
N LEU A 83 -10.12 -4.53 -4.42
CA LEU A 83 -8.92 -4.49 -5.24
C LEU A 83 -7.83 -3.77 -4.45
N VAL A 84 -6.86 -4.51 -3.95
CA VAL A 84 -5.73 -3.94 -3.21
C VAL A 84 -4.58 -3.68 -4.16
N ALA A 85 -4.04 -2.46 -4.19
CA ALA A 85 -2.88 -2.17 -5.02
C ALA A 85 -1.70 -3.07 -4.62
N ASP A 86 -1.02 -3.64 -5.60
CA ASP A 86 0.10 -4.57 -5.37
C ASP A 86 1.35 -3.88 -4.79
N ARG A 87 1.38 -2.56 -4.79
CA ARG A 87 2.45 -1.69 -4.29
C ARG A 87 1.91 -0.32 -3.89
N MET A 88 2.74 0.51 -3.26
CA MET A 88 2.42 1.93 -3.10
C MET A 88 2.38 2.63 -4.46
N LEU A 89 1.39 3.49 -4.67
CA LEU A 89 1.28 4.29 -5.89
C LEU A 89 2.17 5.54 -5.86
N MET A 90 2.46 6.05 -4.66
CA MET A 90 3.34 7.19 -4.41
C MET A 90 3.85 7.16 -2.96
N SER A 91 4.99 7.81 -2.71
CA SER A 91 5.58 8.04 -1.39
C SER A 91 5.63 9.53 -1.05
N ARG A 92 6.17 9.88 0.14
CA ARG A 92 6.26 11.27 0.63
C ARG A 92 4.92 11.98 0.59
N ILE A 93 3.89 11.26 1.01
CA ILE A 93 2.53 11.76 1.21
C ILE A 93 2.16 11.48 2.65
N SER A 94 1.57 12.46 3.33
CA SER A 94 1.15 12.29 4.72
C SER A 94 -0.23 11.63 4.78
N TRP A 95 -0.58 11.13 5.96
CA TRP A 95 -1.95 10.67 6.19
C TRP A 95 -2.94 11.83 6.08
N GLN A 96 -2.56 13.03 6.56
CA GLN A 96 -3.38 14.23 6.46
C GLN A 96 -3.68 14.62 5.01
N ASP A 97 -2.69 14.55 4.10
CA ASP A 97 -2.89 14.81 2.67
C ASP A 97 -3.95 13.88 2.05
N LEU A 98 -4.00 12.63 2.51
CA LEU A 98 -4.99 11.63 2.08
C LEU A 98 -6.37 11.88 2.72
N ASP A 99 -6.40 12.37 3.96
CA ASP A 99 -7.65 12.64 4.67
C ASP A 99 -8.36 13.86 4.08
N GLU A 100 -7.60 14.92 3.75
CA GLU A 100 -8.12 16.15 3.16
C GLU A 100 -8.78 15.92 1.77
N THR A 101 -8.42 14.83 1.08
CA THR A 101 -9.05 14.39 -0.17
C THR A 101 -10.08 13.27 0.01
N GLY A 102 -10.28 12.82 1.24
CA GLY A 102 -11.21 11.76 1.59
C GLY A 102 -10.70 10.34 1.28
N TYR A 103 -9.48 10.16 0.78
CA TYR A 103 -8.92 8.84 0.46
C TYR A 103 -8.57 8.01 1.70
N VAL A 104 -8.59 8.56 2.92
CA VAL A 104 -8.46 7.73 4.12
C VAL A 104 -9.67 6.81 4.25
N PHE A 105 -10.88 7.40 4.27
CA PHE A 105 -12.11 6.65 4.56
C PHE A 105 -12.90 6.31 3.30
N GLY A 106 -12.72 7.01 2.19
CA GLY A 106 -13.42 6.72 0.94
C GLY A 106 -13.72 7.95 0.11
N ALA A 107 -13.07 8.04 -1.05
CA ALA A 107 -13.46 8.91 -2.14
C ALA A 107 -14.07 8.08 -3.27
N GLN A 108 -15.09 8.61 -3.96
CA GLN A 108 -15.66 7.95 -5.13
C GLN A 108 -14.76 8.19 -6.34
N VAL A 109 -14.40 7.12 -7.05
CA VAL A 109 -13.63 7.18 -8.29
C VAL A 109 -14.32 6.37 -9.38
N SER A 110 -14.21 6.84 -10.63
CA SER A 110 -14.67 6.12 -11.81
C SER A 110 -13.47 5.61 -12.59
N ILE A 111 -13.41 4.30 -12.86
CA ILE A 111 -12.37 3.70 -13.70
C ILE A 111 -13.03 2.75 -14.69
N ASP A 112 -12.81 2.98 -15.97
CA ASP A 112 -13.40 2.23 -17.10
C ASP A 112 -14.94 2.16 -17.02
N GLY A 113 -15.56 3.27 -16.59
CA GLY A 113 -17.01 3.39 -16.42
C GLY A 113 -17.60 2.64 -15.21
N ARG A 114 -16.76 2.10 -14.33
CA ARG A 114 -17.17 1.43 -13.09
C ARG A 114 -16.90 2.34 -11.90
N GLN A 115 -17.82 2.37 -10.94
CA GLN A 115 -17.72 3.17 -9.73
C GLN A 115 -17.04 2.37 -8.62
N PHE A 116 -16.07 3.01 -7.97
CA PHE A 116 -15.38 2.44 -6.81
C PHE A 116 -15.33 3.42 -5.65
N ARG A 117 -15.36 2.90 -4.43
CA ARG A 117 -14.86 3.64 -3.27
C ARG A 117 -13.37 3.36 -3.12
N CYS A 118 -12.55 4.39 -3.30
CA CYS A 118 -11.10 4.34 -3.10
C CYS A 118 -10.76 4.80 -1.69
N ARG A 119 -10.09 3.94 -0.91
CA ARG A 119 -9.72 4.26 0.48
C ARG A 119 -8.41 3.60 0.92
N LEU A 120 -7.98 3.89 2.15
CA LEU A 120 -6.98 3.08 2.85
C LEU A 120 -7.60 1.81 3.43
N MET A 121 -6.80 0.76 3.55
CA MET A 121 -7.14 -0.43 4.33
C MET A 121 -7.09 -0.14 5.84
N THR A 122 -7.89 -0.86 6.61
CA THR A 122 -7.73 -0.94 8.06
C THR A 122 -6.43 -1.65 8.43
N GLY A 123 -5.68 -1.11 9.39
CA GLY A 123 -4.38 -1.62 9.85
C GLY A 123 -4.39 -2.23 11.26
N GLY A 124 -5.45 -1.95 12.02
CA GLY A 124 -5.53 -2.21 13.46
C GLY A 124 -4.82 -1.13 14.28
N ASP A 125 -5.39 -0.75 15.43
CA ASP A 125 -4.96 0.43 16.20
C ASP A 125 -3.91 0.12 17.29
N THR A 126 -3.64 -1.15 17.56
CA THR A 126 -2.84 -1.61 18.70
C THR A 126 -1.87 -2.72 18.27
N PRO A 127 -0.54 -2.53 18.41
CA PRO A 127 0.45 -3.53 18.02
C PRO A 127 0.49 -4.71 18.98
N CYS A 128 0.94 -5.87 18.49
CA CYS A 128 1.47 -6.92 19.34
C CYS A 128 2.79 -6.49 20.00
N ASP A 129 3.21 -7.17 21.07
CA ASP A 129 4.51 -6.91 21.74
C ASP A 129 5.70 -6.99 20.77
N ASP A 130 5.63 -7.93 19.82
CA ASP A 130 6.54 -8.02 18.69
C ASP A 130 5.89 -7.36 17.46
N PRO A 131 6.46 -6.26 16.92
CA PRO A 131 5.87 -5.55 15.79
C PRO A 131 5.79 -6.39 14.51
N TYR A 132 6.61 -7.44 14.37
CA TYR A 132 6.53 -8.37 13.23
C TYR A 132 5.25 -9.22 13.27
N ARG A 133 4.59 -9.33 14.43
CA ARG A 133 3.32 -10.05 14.58
C ARG A 133 2.10 -9.20 14.26
N GLY A 134 2.31 -7.95 13.83
CA GLY A 134 1.26 -7.07 13.38
C GLY A 134 0.37 -6.53 14.52
N ALA A 135 -0.92 -6.36 14.26
CA ALA A 135 -1.87 -5.81 15.22
C ALA A 135 -2.52 -6.89 16.08
N THR A 136 -3.01 -6.51 17.26
CA THR A 136 -3.70 -7.45 18.18
C THR A 136 -5.12 -7.80 17.74
N SER A 137 -5.77 -6.89 17.01
CA SER A 137 -7.17 -7.05 16.56
C SER A 137 -7.24 -7.32 15.05
N PRO A 138 -8.26 -8.08 14.59
CA PRO A 138 -8.49 -8.31 13.16
C PRO A 138 -8.59 -6.99 12.38
N ASN A 139 -7.93 -6.96 11.22
CA ASN A 139 -7.88 -5.81 10.32
C ASN A 139 -7.69 -6.28 8.87
N GLU A 140 -7.95 -5.41 7.89
CA GLU A 140 -7.85 -5.76 6.48
C GLU A 140 -6.41 -5.96 6.01
N TRP A 141 -5.45 -5.20 6.54
CA TRP A 141 -4.06 -5.37 6.13
C TRP A 141 -3.59 -6.80 6.39
N ASP A 142 -3.76 -7.30 7.61
CA ASP A 142 -3.34 -8.65 7.99
C ASP A 142 -4.17 -9.73 7.27
N ALA A 143 -5.45 -9.45 7.02
CA ALA A 143 -6.35 -10.37 6.33
C ALA A 143 -6.02 -10.51 4.83
N LEU A 144 -5.75 -9.40 4.15
CA LEU A 144 -5.61 -9.31 2.69
C LEU A 144 -4.15 -9.37 2.26
N VAL A 145 -3.31 -8.47 2.77
CA VAL A 145 -1.87 -8.40 2.44
C VAL A 145 -1.10 -9.47 3.20
N GLY A 146 -1.39 -9.65 4.50
CA GLY A 146 -0.81 -10.72 5.31
C GLY A 146 -1.34 -12.13 4.97
N GLY A 147 -2.44 -12.21 4.20
CA GLY A 147 -3.01 -13.47 3.72
C GLY A 147 -3.81 -14.27 4.75
N SER A 148 -3.94 -13.80 6.00
CA SER A 148 -4.55 -14.59 7.08
C SER A 148 -6.08 -14.72 6.99
N GLY A 149 -6.75 -13.85 6.22
CA GLY A 149 -8.20 -13.69 6.25
C GLY A 149 -8.95 -14.08 4.98
N ALA A 150 -8.23 -14.53 3.94
CA ALA A 150 -8.83 -14.91 2.66
C ALA A 150 -8.34 -16.29 2.18
N SER A 151 -9.26 -17.12 1.71
CA SER A 151 -8.90 -18.42 1.12
C SER A 151 -8.06 -18.22 -0.15
N ASN A 152 -7.05 -19.05 -0.33
CA ASN A 152 -6.10 -19.02 -1.46
C ASN A 152 -5.24 -17.75 -1.55
N ALA A 153 -5.27 -16.86 -0.55
CA ALA A 153 -4.39 -15.69 -0.53
C ALA A 153 -2.93 -16.13 -0.43
N PRO A 154 -2.00 -15.43 -1.13
CA PRO A 154 -0.57 -15.65 -0.96
C PRO A 154 -0.19 -15.54 0.52
N GLN A 155 0.55 -16.52 1.02
CA GLN A 155 1.03 -16.51 2.40
C GLN A 155 2.48 -16.04 2.46
N PRO A 156 2.86 -15.28 3.51
CA PRO A 156 4.26 -14.98 3.76
C PRO A 156 5.02 -16.24 4.21
N ASP A 157 6.32 -16.25 3.94
CA ASP A 157 7.24 -17.24 4.47
C ASP A 157 7.86 -16.70 5.78
N PRO A 158 8.19 -17.54 6.78
CA PRO A 158 8.84 -17.09 8.02
C PRO A 158 10.13 -16.26 7.80
N SER A 159 10.85 -16.50 6.71
CA SER A 159 12.03 -15.71 6.32
C SER A 159 11.71 -14.26 5.95
N ASN A 160 10.43 -13.92 5.73
CA ASN A 160 10.00 -12.55 5.44
C ASN A 160 10.05 -11.63 6.66
N ASP A 161 10.11 -12.19 7.87
CA ASP A 161 10.25 -11.46 9.12
C ASP A 161 11.68 -11.53 9.69
N ALA A 162 12.65 -12.02 8.88
CA ALA A 162 14.03 -12.13 9.31
C ALA A 162 14.71 -10.76 9.44
N THR A 163 15.73 -10.69 10.29
CA THR A 163 16.53 -9.47 10.49
C THR A 163 18.03 -9.82 10.45
N PRO A 164 18.88 -9.02 9.77
CA PRO A 164 18.56 -7.78 9.05
C PRO A 164 17.85 -8.00 7.70
N LEU A 165 17.29 -6.92 7.13
CA LEU A 165 16.78 -6.91 5.75
C LEU A 165 17.89 -7.29 4.76
N SER A 166 17.50 -8.00 3.70
CA SER A 166 18.44 -8.56 2.74
C SER A 166 17.80 -8.76 1.37
N THR A 167 18.62 -9.13 0.40
CA THR A 167 18.20 -9.53 -0.94
C THR A 167 17.17 -10.68 -0.94
N ASP A 168 17.13 -11.52 0.09
CA ASP A 168 16.16 -12.61 0.20
C ASP A 168 14.74 -12.08 0.42
N HIS A 169 14.60 -11.01 1.23
CA HIS A 169 13.32 -10.34 1.45
C HIS A 169 12.81 -9.71 0.15
N LEU A 170 13.68 -8.98 -0.54
CA LEU A 170 13.35 -8.36 -1.83
C LEU A 170 12.90 -9.41 -2.85
N ASN A 171 13.55 -10.57 -2.88
CA ASN A 171 13.27 -11.65 -3.83
C ASN A 171 12.20 -12.64 -3.39
N SER A 172 11.65 -12.52 -2.19
CA SER A 172 10.72 -13.51 -1.66
C SER A 172 9.44 -13.60 -2.50
N SER A 173 8.85 -14.79 -2.56
CA SER A 173 7.62 -15.01 -3.33
C SER A 173 6.49 -14.07 -2.90
N HIS A 174 6.38 -13.79 -1.60
CA HIS A 174 5.37 -12.89 -1.06
C HIS A 174 5.65 -11.43 -1.44
N ASN A 175 6.91 -10.97 -1.32
CA ASN A 175 7.26 -9.59 -1.69
C ASN A 175 7.15 -9.32 -3.20
N ARG A 176 7.43 -10.32 -4.05
CA ARG A 176 7.24 -10.18 -5.51
C ARG A 176 5.79 -9.89 -5.91
N LEU A 177 4.84 -10.26 -5.05
CA LEU A 177 3.42 -9.96 -5.23
C LEU A 177 3.06 -8.63 -4.59
N TRP A 178 3.45 -8.43 -3.32
CA TRP A 178 2.92 -7.36 -2.50
C TRP A 178 3.83 -6.15 -2.32
N ASN A 179 5.09 -6.18 -2.76
CA ASN A 179 6.02 -5.04 -2.74
C ASN A 179 6.02 -4.27 -1.40
N TRP A 180 6.15 -4.99 -0.28
CA TRP A 180 6.21 -4.40 1.07
C TRP A 180 7.65 -4.08 1.50
N PHE A 181 8.65 -4.70 0.88
CA PHE A 181 10.06 -4.50 1.20
C PHE A 181 10.47 -3.03 1.03
N GLY A 182 11.03 -2.42 2.08
CA GLY A 182 11.52 -1.04 2.03
C GLY A 182 10.43 0.00 1.73
N ALA A 183 9.16 -0.35 1.96
CA ALA A 183 7.98 0.44 1.66
C ALA A 183 6.93 0.30 2.77
N VAL A 184 6.56 1.42 3.38
CA VAL A 184 5.58 1.52 4.46
C VAL A 184 4.29 2.13 3.91
N SER A 185 3.16 1.42 3.98
CA SER A 185 1.87 1.98 3.55
C SER A 185 1.08 2.52 4.74
N TRP A 186 0.47 3.70 4.57
CA TRP A 186 -0.52 4.21 5.53
C TRP A 186 -1.74 3.28 5.64
N THR A 187 -2.34 3.22 6.84
CA THR A 187 -3.64 2.60 7.07
C THR A 187 -4.64 3.61 7.65
N ALA A 188 -5.92 3.25 7.69
CA ALA A 188 -7.00 4.18 8.01
C ALA A 188 -7.00 4.67 9.47
N GLU A 189 -6.67 3.81 10.43
CA GLU A 189 -6.87 4.11 11.86
C GLU A 189 -5.76 4.97 12.48
N PRO A 190 -6.11 5.82 13.46
CA PRO A 190 -5.15 6.28 14.45
C PRO A 190 -4.66 5.11 15.32
N VAL A 191 -3.45 5.23 15.85
CA VAL A 191 -2.97 4.30 16.88
C VAL A 191 -3.66 4.62 18.22
N ALA A 192 -4.04 3.60 18.99
CA ALA A 192 -4.80 3.78 20.22
C ALA A 192 -4.03 4.58 21.30
N SER A 193 -2.70 4.51 21.29
CA SER A 193 -1.84 5.14 22.30
C SER A 193 -1.55 6.62 22.05
N ARG A 194 -1.86 7.15 20.85
CA ARG A 194 -1.40 8.48 20.42
C ARG A 194 -2.33 9.11 19.39
N ALA A 195 -2.89 10.29 19.71
CA ALA A 195 -3.86 10.99 18.87
C ALA A 195 -3.33 11.42 17.49
N ASP A 196 -2.09 11.88 17.43
CA ASP A 196 -1.39 12.26 16.19
C ASP A 196 -0.65 11.07 15.54
N GLY A 197 -0.73 9.88 16.12
CA GLY A 197 -0.17 8.66 15.55
C GLY A 197 -1.09 8.00 14.54
N ARG A 198 -0.51 7.57 13.43
CA ARG A 198 -1.16 6.79 12.39
C ARG A 198 -0.41 5.50 12.19
N VAL A 199 -1.18 4.44 12.00
CA VAL A 199 -0.63 3.11 11.79
C VAL A 199 -0.15 3.01 10.35
N CYS A 200 0.98 2.35 10.20
CA CYS A 200 1.56 2.04 8.92
C CYS A 200 2.05 0.59 8.91
N ARG A 201 2.14 0.00 7.72
CA ARG A 201 2.42 -1.42 7.56
C ARG A 201 3.42 -1.69 6.45
N GLY A 202 4.26 -2.71 6.63
CA GLY A 202 5.27 -3.11 5.64
C GLY A 202 6.71 -2.82 6.06
N TYR A 203 7.58 -2.55 5.09
CA TYR A 203 9.00 -2.26 5.21
C TYR A 203 9.87 -3.41 5.71
N HIS A 204 9.75 -3.78 6.99
CA HIS A 204 10.56 -4.83 7.63
C HIS A 204 9.99 -6.24 7.44
N GLY A 205 8.69 -6.33 7.18
CA GLY A 205 7.96 -7.57 6.98
C GLY A 205 6.57 -7.28 6.41
N PRO A 206 5.84 -8.30 5.93
CA PRO A 206 4.55 -8.15 5.25
C PRO A 206 3.46 -7.53 6.13
N ILE A 207 3.49 -7.80 7.44
CA ILE A 207 2.50 -7.29 8.41
C ILE A 207 3.16 -6.46 9.52
N TYR A 208 4.42 -6.06 9.35
CA TYR A 208 5.15 -5.31 10.36
C TYR A 208 4.38 -4.04 10.77
N PHE A 209 4.16 -3.87 12.07
CA PHE A 209 3.43 -2.75 12.63
C PHE A 209 4.39 -1.58 12.87
N TYR A 210 4.08 -0.44 12.28
CA TYR A 210 4.81 0.81 12.45
C TYR A 210 3.86 1.96 12.77
N VAL A 211 4.38 3.01 13.38
CA VAL A 211 3.62 4.22 13.70
C VAL A 211 4.40 5.44 13.26
N ASN A 212 3.73 6.34 12.53
CA ASN A 212 4.28 7.65 12.24
C ASN A 212 3.26 8.75 12.56
N THR A 213 3.70 10.00 12.54
CA THR A 213 2.87 11.17 12.80
C THR A 213 2.05 11.52 11.56
N VAL A 214 0.81 11.92 11.79
CA VAL A 214 -0.23 12.12 10.76
C VAL A 214 0.16 13.07 9.62
N ASP A 215 1.02 14.06 9.89
CA ASP A 215 1.40 15.15 8.98
C ASP A 215 2.77 14.94 8.30
N HIS A 216 3.49 13.86 8.59
CA HIS A 216 4.80 13.63 8.00
C HIS A 216 4.75 13.03 6.59
N ARG A 217 5.60 13.56 5.71
CA ARG A 217 5.87 13.04 4.37
C ARG A 217 7.25 12.36 4.32
N HIS A 218 7.33 11.12 4.80
CA HIS A 218 8.57 10.36 4.79
C HIS A 218 8.87 9.66 3.45
N GLU A 219 10.15 9.43 3.19
CA GLU A 219 10.68 8.82 1.98
C GLU A 219 10.26 7.37 1.75
N ASP A 220 10.00 6.64 2.83
CA ASP A 220 9.59 5.24 2.83
C ASP A 220 8.08 5.05 3.05
N ILE A 221 7.34 6.12 3.39
CA ILE A 221 5.90 6.05 3.68
C ILE A 221 5.07 6.57 2.51
N GLY A 222 3.99 5.87 2.18
CA GLY A 222 3.18 6.20 1.02
C GLY A 222 1.77 5.66 0.99
N TRP A 223 1.13 5.91 -0.16
CA TRP A 223 -0.26 5.57 -0.41
C TRP A 223 -0.39 4.23 -1.16
N ARG A 224 -1.02 3.24 -0.51
CA ARG A 224 -1.47 2.00 -1.14
C ARG A 224 -3.00 1.91 -0.98
N PRO A 225 -3.78 2.24 -2.01
CA PRO A 225 -5.23 2.21 -1.93
C PRO A 225 -5.80 0.79 -2.05
N VAL A 226 -7.02 0.66 -1.54
CA VAL A 226 -7.97 -0.38 -1.93
C VAL A 226 -9.14 0.27 -2.67
N LEU A 227 -9.59 -0.35 -3.76
CA LEU A 227 -10.85 -0.02 -4.43
C LEU A 227 -11.92 -1.02 -4.00
N GLU A 228 -13.07 -0.51 -3.58
CA GLU A 228 -14.25 -1.32 -3.30
C GLU A 228 -15.29 -1.16 -4.40
N GLU A 229 -15.81 -2.29 -4.87
CA GLU A 229 -16.87 -2.35 -5.87
C GLU A 229 -18.01 -3.22 -5.37
N ILE A 230 -19.21 -2.66 -5.29
CA ILE A 230 -20.43 -3.41 -5.00
C ILE A 230 -20.88 -4.09 -6.30
N LEU A 231 -21.09 -5.41 -6.24
CA LEU A 231 -21.49 -6.26 -7.37
C LEU A 231 -23.01 -6.42 -7.50
#